data_AF-A0A939UWI2-F1
#
_entry.id   AF-A0A939UWI2-F1
#
_cell.length_a   1.000
_cell.length_b   1.000
_cell.length_c   1.000
_cell.angle_alpha   90.00
_cell.angle_beta   90.00
_cell.angle_gamma   90.00
#
_symmetry.space_group_name_H-M   'P 1'
#
loop_
_entity.id
_entity.type
_entity.pdbx_description
1 polymer ?
#
loop_
_entity_poly.entity_id
_entity_poly.type
_entity_poly.pdbx_seq_one_letter_code
_entity_poly.pdbx_strand_id
1 'polypeptide(L)'
;MKRIIAAILISLMLLSMASACSHKPANGGAEAANTAEATQSLTAEPTLEPTEAPTEAPTPAPTEDPAAAEAKRHAAEHGLSEDDLRGEYALFIRFSEALEGNEGLDEYGEFVYRIFPVIADNADLVDEEILFSRLSRLSITAEDLGEDGNAGEFDPSDVSILLDRKTMDRDHYRAPSTLFHELMHFLDYTLAGEMLPIYLLDGRRLTPADTADLSPEDFERKLCCEETNFVTEGGAELYTCKYYSGTVGSYHKNCAFLTGLEYLYGEDTVRRLYFGWDSDALFAELLLDAGFSAEEYVSACETLNWFSRPSVYDEPETFFAPEDILIRLYEYKLGGGWMEDARFIYILKCLDGIELPDYLRSEHAEFLSTVLFTSWLKYDRFEEELLACAPEGATLLIKPPVPFFRGGELYIGSYATITDGETGKDVSGVLIFDFDFDQNKPLSCEFTNTEEVFERYFG
;
A
#
# COMPACT_ATOMS: atom_id res chain seq x y z
N MET A 1 37.13 6.84 -21.06
CA MET A 1 37.10 8.18 -20.43
C MET A 1 35.74 8.87 -20.48
N LYS A 2 34.96 8.83 -21.58
CA LYS A 2 33.62 9.44 -21.62
C LYS A 2 32.53 8.72 -20.79
N ARG A 3 32.69 7.43 -20.50
CA ARG A 3 31.74 6.66 -19.65
C ARG A 3 31.92 6.88 -18.13
N ILE A 4 33.08 7.38 -17.71
CA ILE A 4 33.35 7.68 -16.28
C ILE A 4 32.82 9.07 -15.91
N ILE A 5 32.68 9.98 -16.88
CA ILE A 5 32.11 11.32 -16.66
C ILE A 5 30.58 11.28 -16.53
N ALA A 6 29.90 10.35 -17.19
CA ALA A 6 28.44 10.18 -17.07
C ALA A 6 28.03 9.63 -15.69
N ALA A 7 28.79 8.68 -15.13
CA ALA A 7 28.51 8.13 -13.81
C ALA A 7 28.73 9.16 -12.67
N ILE A 8 29.69 10.07 -12.82
CA ILE A 8 29.96 11.13 -11.83
C ILE A 8 28.91 12.26 -11.91
N LEU A 9 28.25 12.46 -13.06
CA LEU A 9 27.18 13.45 -13.21
C LEU A 9 25.84 12.98 -12.61
N ILE A 10 25.56 11.67 -12.63
CA ILE A 10 24.36 11.09 -11.99
C ILE A 10 24.48 11.16 -10.46
N SER A 11 25.67 10.86 -9.89
CA SER A 11 25.90 11.02 -8.45
C SER A 11 25.98 12.48 -7.96
N LEU A 12 26.15 13.47 -8.86
CA LEU A 12 26.13 14.88 -8.49
C LEU A 12 24.76 15.54 -8.62
N MET A 13 23.80 14.95 -9.35
CA MET A 13 22.43 15.46 -9.46
C MET A 13 21.54 15.11 -8.26
N LEU A 14 21.84 14.02 -7.55
CA LEU A 14 21.17 13.66 -6.29
C LEU A 14 21.46 14.63 -5.12
N LEU A 15 22.43 15.54 -5.28
CA LEU A 15 22.90 16.42 -4.20
C LEU A 15 22.55 17.92 -4.39
N SER A 16 21.68 18.29 -5.35
CA SER A 16 21.38 19.70 -5.65
C SER A 16 19.89 20.08 -5.76
N MET A 17 19.00 19.38 -5.08
CA MET A 17 17.56 19.73 -5.02
C MET A 17 17.27 20.77 -3.93
N ALA A 18 17.89 21.95 -4.03
CA ALA A 18 17.55 23.09 -3.19
C ALA A 18 17.78 24.41 -3.94
N SER A 19 16.83 24.81 -4.78
CA SER A 19 16.52 26.22 -5.09
C SER A 19 15.60 26.36 -6.28
N ALA A 20 14.71 27.35 -6.14
CA ALA A 20 13.92 28.05 -7.16
C ALA A 20 12.66 27.33 -7.64
N CYS A 21 11.51 27.98 -7.90
CA CYS A 21 10.97 29.33 -7.68
C CYS A 21 9.49 29.27 -8.17
N SER A 22 8.47 29.56 -7.36
CA SER A 22 7.79 30.85 -7.21
C SER A 22 7.19 31.51 -8.49
N HIS A 23 5.84 31.50 -8.53
CA HIS A 23 4.89 32.52 -9.05
C HIS A 23 4.25 32.46 -10.46
N LYS A 24 2.93 32.14 -10.42
CA LYS A 24 1.72 32.79 -11.04
C LYS A 24 1.47 32.75 -12.58
N PRO A 25 0.35 32.13 -13.04
CA PRO A 25 -0.04 32.13 -14.45
C PRO A 25 -1.17 33.13 -14.79
N ALA A 26 -1.31 33.42 -16.09
CA ALA A 26 -2.41 34.19 -16.69
C ALA A 26 -3.19 33.34 -17.71
N ASN A 27 -4.52 33.48 -17.63
CA ASN A 27 -5.61 32.83 -18.37
C ASN A 27 -5.46 32.67 -19.90
N GLY A 28 -5.77 31.47 -20.40
CA GLY A 28 -7.13 31.11 -20.86
C GLY A 28 -7.47 31.30 -22.35
N GLY A 29 -8.02 30.24 -22.98
CA GLY A 29 -8.74 30.32 -24.25
C GLY A 29 -9.07 28.94 -24.86
N ALA A 30 -10.32 28.50 -24.65
CA ALA A 30 -10.92 27.25 -25.11
C ALA A 30 -11.43 27.27 -26.57
N GLU A 31 -11.75 26.07 -27.11
CA GLU A 31 -12.92 25.69 -27.94
C GLU A 31 -12.55 24.43 -28.77
N ALA A 32 -13.14 23.23 -28.63
CA ALA A 32 -14.54 22.75 -28.68
C ALA A 32 -15.01 22.29 -30.09
N ALA A 33 -15.90 21.27 -30.05
CA ALA A 33 -16.83 20.76 -31.07
C ALA A 33 -16.37 19.51 -31.87
N ASN A 34 -16.94 18.31 -31.60
CA ASN A 34 -18.30 17.78 -31.93
C ASN A 34 -18.36 17.13 -33.33
N THR A 35 -18.52 15.81 -33.44
CA THR A 35 -19.76 14.99 -33.48
C THR A 35 -20.14 14.62 -34.92
N ALA A 36 -20.39 13.33 -35.19
CA ALA A 36 -21.38 12.91 -36.20
C ALA A 36 -21.81 11.45 -36.00
N GLU A 37 -23.13 11.26 -36.02
CA GLU A 37 -23.92 10.03 -35.91
C GLU A 37 -23.90 9.17 -37.20
N ALA A 38 -24.35 7.90 -37.10
CA ALA A 38 -25.58 7.36 -37.76
C ALA A 38 -25.49 5.82 -37.94
N THR A 39 -26.31 4.99 -37.26
CA THR A 39 -27.67 4.47 -37.57
C THR A 39 -27.79 3.30 -38.60
N GLN A 40 -28.67 2.33 -38.24
CA GLN A 40 -29.47 1.36 -39.05
C GLN A 40 -28.83 -0.03 -39.34
N SER A 41 -29.26 -1.12 -38.68
CA SER A 41 -30.47 -1.98 -38.85
C SER A 41 -30.50 -2.89 -40.09
N LEU A 42 -30.58 -4.22 -39.91
CA LEU A 42 -31.76 -5.05 -40.25
C LEU A 42 -31.46 -6.57 -40.20
N THR A 43 -32.54 -7.29 -39.94
CA THR A 43 -32.77 -8.71 -39.63
C THR A 43 -32.76 -9.63 -40.86
N ALA A 44 -32.42 -10.92 -40.69
CA ALA A 44 -33.13 -12.07 -41.27
C ALA A 44 -32.54 -13.41 -40.75
N GLU A 45 -33.41 -14.28 -40.20
CA GLU A 45 -33.12 -15.69 -39.89
C GLU A 45 -33.52 -16.61 -41.07
N PRO A 46 -32.92 -17.81 -41.16
CA PRO A 46 -33.61 -18.96 -41.73
C PRO A 46 -33.58 -20.20 -40.82
N THR A 47 -34.73 -20.86 -40.78
CA THR A 47 -35.04 -22.16 -40.17
C THR A 47 -34.38 -23.33 -40.93
N LEU A 48 -33.79 -24.29 -40.23
CA LEU A 48 -33.34 -25.59 -40.76
C LEU A 48 -33.85 -26.75 -39.90
N GLU A 49 -34.15 -27.86 -40.56
CA GLU A 49 -34.77 -29.09 -40.07
C GLU A 49 -33.87 -29.92 -39.11
N PRO A 50 -34.45 -30.80 -38.26
CA PRO A 50 -33.69 -31.52 -37.24
C PRO A 50 -32.87 -32.66 -37.85
N THR A 51 -31.55 -32.53 -37.77
CA THR A 51 -30.59 -33.63 -38.02
C THR A 51 -30.33 -34.36 -36.71
N GLU A 52 -30.41 -35.70 -36.71
CA GLU A 52 -30.08 -36.53 -35.56
C GLU A 52 -28.65 -36.24 -35.07
N ALA A 53 -28.52 -35.85 -33.80
CA ALA A 53 -27.24 -35.53 -33.18
C ALA A 53 -26.39 -36.81 -33.04
N PRO A 54 -25.09 -36.77 -33.38
CA PRO A 54 -24.17 -37.86 -33.05
C PRO A 54 -24.05 -37.95 -31.53
N THR A 55 -24.12 -39.16 -30.98
CA THR A 55 -23.69 -39.42 -29.60
C THR A 55 -22.22 -39.01 -29.47
N GLU A 56 -21.97 -37.88 -28.82
CA GLU A 56 -20.61 -37.44 -28.49
C GLU A 56 -19.95 -38.51 -27.63
N ALA A 57 -18.78 -38.98 -28.08
CA ALA A 57 -17.90 -39.77 -27.25
C ALA A 57 -17.53 -38.93 -26.01
N PRO A 58 -17.35 -39.54 -24.82
CA PRO A 58 -16.98 -38.79 -23.63
C PRO A 58 -15.73 -37.98 -23.89
N THR A 59 -15.87 -36.65 -23.84
CA THR A 59 -14.74 -35.71 -23.85
C THR A 59 -13.80 -36.15 -22.73
N PRO A 60 -12.52 -36.46 -23.03
CA PRO A 60 -11.56 -36.77 -21.98
C PRO A 60 -11.55 -35.60 -20.98
N ALA A 61 -11.57 -35.93 -19.68
CA ALA A 61 -11.42 -34.91 -18.64
C ALA A 61 -10.18 -34.06 -18.96
N PRO A 62 -10.22 -32.73 -18.76
CA PRO A 62 -9.07 -31.88 -19.00
C PRO A 62 -7.88 -32.44 -18.21
N THR A 63 -6.83 -32.84 -18.93
CA THR A 63 -5.56 -33.19 -18.29
C THR A 63 -4.95 -31.89 -17.79
N GLU A 64 -4.71 -31.80 -16.48
CA GLU A 64 -4.04 -30.67 -15.86
C GLU A 64 -2.66 -30.44 -16.52
N ASP A 65 -2.33 -29.17 -16.76
CA ASP A 65 -1.02 -28.78 -17.29
C ASP A 65 0.08 -29.25 -16.32
N PRO A 66 1.09 -30.01 -16.79
CA PRO A 66 2.21 -30.45 -15.94
C PRO A 66 2.86 -29.31 -15.14
N ALA A 67 2.96 -28.10 -15.71
CA ALA A 67 3.54 -26.95 -15.02
C ALA A 67 2.66 -26.48 -13.85
N ALA A 68 1.33 -26.49 -14.02
CA ALA A 68 0.39 -26.18 -12.95
C ALA A 68 0.43 -27.24 -11.83
N ALA A 69 0.48 -28.51 -12.20
CA ALA A 69 0.58 -29.60 -11.22
C ALA A 69 1.90 -29.56 -10.43
N GLU A 70 3.00 -29.16 -11.07
CA GLU A 70 4.30 -28.95 -10.43
C GLU A 70 4.27 -27.76 -9.48
N ALA A 71 3.77 -26.60 -9.94
CA ALA A 71 3.66 -25.40 -9.12
C ALA A 71 2.82 -25.64 -7.86
N LYS A 72 1.66 -26.28 -7.99
CA LYS A 72 0.81 -26.61 -6.84
C LYS A 72 1.48 -27.52 -5.84
N ARG A 73 2.20 -28.55 -6.31
CA ARG A 73 2.93 -29.46 -5.43
C ARG A 73 4.04 -28.73 -4.68
N HIS A 74 4.83 -27.93 -5.40
CA HIS A 74 5.94 -27.19 -4.82
C HIS A 74 5.43 -26.10 -3.85
N ALA A 75 4.40 -25.35 -4.22
CA ALA A 75 3.74 -24.37 -3.34
C ALA A 75 3.27 -25.00 -2.02
N ALA A 76 2.67 -26.19 -2.07
CA ALA A 76 2.23 -26.90 -0.88
C ALA A 76 3.38 -27.34 0.05
N GLU A 77 4.59 -27.57 -0.49
CA GLU A 77 5.80 -27.87 0.31
C GLU A 77 6.21 -26.65 1.17
N HIS A 78 5.88 -25.44 0.73
CA HIS A 78 6.07 -24.17 1.43
C HIS A 78 4.76 -23.63 2.03
N GLY A 79 3.79 -24.51 2.29
CA GLY A 79 2.52 -24.19 2.93
C GLY A 79 1.66 -23.15 2.21
N LEU A 80 1.82 -22.97 0.89
CA LEU A 80 0.96 -22.15 0.04
C LEU A 80 -0.12 -23.02 -0.60
N SER A 81 -1.31 -22.45 -0.78
CA SER A 81 -2.44 -23.09 -1.45
C SER A 81 -2.47 -22.80 -2.95
N GLU A 82 -3.37 -23.45 -3.69
CA GLU A 82 -3.60 -23.08 -5.10
C GLU A 82 -4.14 -21.65 -5.23
N ASP A 83 -4.99 -21.22 -4.29
CA ASP A 83 -5.55 -19.87 -4.31
C ASP A 83 -4.42 -18.84 -4.18
N ASP A 84 -3.42 -19.07 -3.33
CA ASP A 84 -2.23 -18.23 -3.15
C ASP A 84 -1.43 -18.01 -4.43
N LEU A 85 -1.52 -18.94 -5.39
CA LEU A 85 -0.82 -18.81 -6.67
C LEU A 85 -1.57 -17.91 -7.66
N ARG A 86 -2.86 -17.63 -7.45
CA ARG A 86 -3.72 -16.83 -8.35
C ARG A 86 -3.69 -17.28 -9.84
N GLY A 87 -3.31 -18.53 -10.10
CA GLY A 87 -3.11 -19.07 -11.45
C GLY A 87 -1.75 -18.76 -12.08
N GLU A 88 -0.88 -18.04 -11.39
CA GLU A 88 0.47 -17.62 -11.82
C GLU A 88 1.51 -18.74 -11.64
N TYR A 89 1.19 -19.94 -12.13
CA TYR A 89 2.01 -21.14 -11.93
C TYR A 89 3.42 -21.02 -12.52
N ALA A 90 3.56 -20.45 -13.72
CA ALA A 90 4.85 -20.30 -14.37
C ALA A 90 5.74 -19.28 -13.64
N LEU A 91 5.13 -18.19 -13.15
CA LEU A 91 5.81 -17.20 -12.33
C LEU A 91 6.28 -17.81 -11.01
N PHE A 92 5.44 -18.64 -10.37
CA PHE A 92 5.79 -19.35 -9.14
C PHE A 92 7.01 -20.27 -9.32
N ILE A 93 7.05 -21.07 -10.38
CA ILE A 93 8.20 -21.96 -10.62
C ILE A 93 9.50 -21.17 -10.76
N ARG A 94 9.49 -20.08 -11.53
CA ARG A 94 10.68 -19.23 -11.68
C ARG A 94 11.07 -18.54 -10.38
N PHE A 95 10.08 -18.13 -9.59
CA PHE A 95 10.27 -17.56 -8.26
C PHE A 95 10.95 -18.58 -7.33
N SER A 96 10.44 -19.81 -7.26
CA SER A 96 11.05 -20.90 -6.49
C SER A 96 12.49 -21.18 -6.94
N GLU A 97 12.75 -21.30 -8.24
CA GLU A 97 14.08 -21.57 -8.77
C GLU A 97 15.09 -20.48 -8.40
N ALA A 98 14.68 -19.21 -8.46
CA ALA A 98 15.52 -18.08 -8.06
C ALA A 98 15.79 -18.07 -6.55
N LEU A 99 14.80 -18.48 -5.76
CA LEU A 99 14.87 -18.52 -4.30
C LEU A 99 15.76 -19.67 -3.79
N GLU A 100 15.59 -20.88 -4.34
CA GLU A 100 16.41 -22.05 -4.02
C GLU A 100 17.89 -21.88 -4.40
N GLY A 101 18.16 -21.08 -5.43
CA GLY A 101 19.51 -20.73 -5.84
C GLY A 101 20.19 -19.66 -4.97
N ASN A 102 19.46 -19.04 -4.03
CA ASN A 102 19.96 -17.92 -3.24
C ASN A 102 20.48 -18.39 -1.87
N GLU A 103 21.81 -18.33 -1.68
CA GLU A 103 22.48 -18.69 -0.43
C GLU A 103 22.43 -17.58 0.65
N GLY A 104 21.94 -16.38 0.32
CA GLY A 104 21.93 -15.20 1.21
C GLY A 104 20.74 -15.12 2.16
N LEU A 105 19.79 -16.06 2.09
CA LEU A 105 18.55 -16.02 2.85
C LEU A 105 18.55 -16.90 4.10
N ASP A 106 19.49 -17.84 4.21
CA ASP A 106 19.60 -18.79 5.33
C ASP A 106 18.23 -19.34 5.79
N GLU A 107 17.84 -19.10 7.04
CA GLU A 107 16.58 -19.55 7.64
C GLU A 107 15.36 -18.71 7.22
N TYR A 108 15.57 -17.56 6.57
CA TYR A 108 14.51 -16.67 6.13
C TYR A 108 13.88 -17.05 4.79
N GLY A 109 14.46 -18.01 4.05
CA GLY A 109 13.96 -18.42 2.73
C GLY A 109 12.48 -18.84 2.73
N GLU A 110 12.01 -19.50 3.79
CA GLU A 110 10.59 -19.89 3.93
C GLU A 110 9.65 -18.68 4.01
N PHE A 111 10.09 -17.56 4.61
CA PHE A 111 9.30 -16.33 4.69
C PHE A 111 9.20 -15.63 3.34
N VAL A 112 10.27 -15.70 2.56
CA VAL A 112 10.27 -15.15 1.20
C VAL A 112 9.27 -15.93 0.33
N TYR A 113 9.09 -17.24 0.51
CA TYR A 113 7.99 -17.95 -0.15
C TYR A 113 6.61 -17.35 0.15
N ARG A 114 6.39 -16.87 1.37
CA ARG A 114 5.11 -16.32 1.82
C ARG A 114 4.72 -15.00 1.16
N ILE A 115 5.65 -14.31 0.51
CA ILE A 115 5.33 -13.07 -0.24
C ILE A 115 4.85 -13.31 -1.66
N PHE A 116 4.86 -14.57 -2.14
CA PHE A 116 4.37 -14.88 -3.49
C PHE A 116 2.92 -14.46 -3.76
N PRO A 117 1.94 -14.57 -2.83
CA PRO A 117 0.58 -14.09 -3.09
C PRO A 117 0.51 -12.61 -3.45
N VAL A 118 1.39 -11.79 -2.86
CA VAL A 118 1.49 -10.36 -3.20
C VAL A 118 2.03 -10.19 -4.61
N ILE A 119 3.05 -10.98 -4.99
CA ILE A 119 3.59 -10.98 -6.35
C ILE A 119 2.52 -11.42 -7.36
N ALA A 120 1.76 -12.46 -7.05
CA ALA A 120 0.73 -13.02 -7.92
C ALA A 120 -0.45 -12.05 -8.11
N ASP A 121 -0.88 -11.37 -7.04
CA ASP A 121 -1.90 -10.30 -7.11
C ASP A 121 -1.42 -9.06 -7.90
N ASN A 122 -0.11 -8.96 -8.16
CA ASN A 122 0.53 -7.86 -8.90
C ASN A 122 1.24 -8.32 -10.17
N ALA A 123 0.90 -9.50 -10.71
CA ALA A 123 1.59 -10.09 -11.86
C ALA A 123 1.60 -9.20 -13.10
N ASP A 124 0.62 -8.32 -13.26
CA ASP A 124 0.54 -7.33 -14.34
C ASP A 124 1.58 -6.21 -14.26
N LEU A 125 2.17 -6.00 -13.08
CA LEU A 125 3.24 -5.01 -12.85
C LEU A 125 4.63 -5.64 -12.87
N VAL A 126 4.75 -6.97 -12.79
CA VAL A 126 6.04 -7.66 -12.60
C VAL A 126 6.97 -7.48 -13.79
N ASP A 127 8.10 -6.83 -13.56
CA ASP A 127 9.31 -6.98 -14.37
C ASP A 127 10.08 -8.22 -13.90
N GLU A 128 9.86 -9.34 -14.60
CA GLU A 128 10.48 -10.63 -14.25
C GLU A 128 12.03 -10.57 -14.28
N GLU A 129 12.65 -9.73 -15.12
CA GLU A 129 14.12 -9.63 -15.17
C GLU A 129 14.65 -9.00 -13.88
N ILE A 130 14.04 -7.88 -13.46
CA ILE A 130 14.42 -7.17 -12.24
C ILE A 130 14.07 -8.01 -11.01
N LEU A 131 12.86 -8.57 -10.95
CA LEU A 131 12.41 -9.42 -9.84
C LEU A 131 13.37 -10.56 -9.58
N PHE A 132 13.65 -11.40 -10.58
CA PHE A 132 14.49 -12.58 -10.35
C PHE A 132 15.96 -12.22 -10.16
N SER A 133 16.45 -11.15 -10.80
CA SER A 133 17.82 -10.67 -10.56
C SER A 133 17.99 -10.20 -9.11
N ARG A 134 17.03 -9.46 -8.55
CA ARG A 134 17.09 -8.98 -7.17
C ARG A 134 16.83 -10.11 -6.18
N LEU A 135 15.85 -10.97 -6.44
CA LEU A 135 15.55 -12.12 -5.62
C LEU A 135 16.74 -13.08 -5.48
N SER A 136 17.51 -13.32 -6.54
CA SER A 136 18.72 -14.16 -6.48
C SER A 136 19.87 -13.59 -5.64
N ARG A 137 19.79 -12.31 -5.27
CA ARG A 137 20.80 -11.56 -4.53
C ARG A 137 20.34 -11.13 -3.15
N LEU A 138 19.03 -11.20 -2.88
CA LEU A 138 18.45 -10.77 -1.63
C LEU A 138 19.17 -11.44 -0.46
N SER A 139 19.64 -10.66 0.49
CA SER A 139 20.19 -11.20 1.74
C SER A 139 19.37 -10.73 2.93
N ILE A 140 19.18 -11.61 3.91
CA ILE A 140 18.46 -11.28 5.14
C ILE A 140 19.34 -11.70 6.31
N THR A 141 19.66 -10.75 7.18
CA THR A 141 20.48 -11.02 8.36
C THR A 141 19.86 -10.39 9.61
N ALA A 142 20.09 -11.02 10.76
CA ALA A 142 19.74 -10.45 12.06
C ALA A 142 20.99 -10.15 12.90
N GLU A 143 21.14 -8.91 13.34
CA GLU A 143 22.29 -8.45 14.14
C GLU A 143 21.84 -7.68 15.39
N ASP A 144 22.72 -7.54 16.39
CA ASP A 144 22.43 -6.72 17.57
C ASP A 144 22.59 -5.23 17.20
N LEU A 145 21.47 -4.53 16.92
CA LEU A 145 21.49 -3.14 16.43
C LEU A 145 21.57 -2.07 17.53
N GLY A 146 21.73 -2.47 18.79
CA GLY A 146 21.85 -1.55 19.94
C GLY A 146 20.54 -1.31 20.68
N GLU A 147 20.42 -0.20 21.41
CA GLU A 147 19.18 0.23 22.09
C GLU A 147 18.38 1.28 21.29
N ASP A 148 19.02 1.94 20.33
CA ASP A 148 18.44 3.02 19.51
C ASP A 148 18.24 2.61 18.03
N GLY A 149 18.40 1.32 17.70
CA GLY A 149 18.30 0.80 16.33
C GLY A 149 16.85 0.59 15.88
N ASN A 150 16.60 0.73 14.57
CA ASN A 150 15.34 0.31 13.95
C ASN A 150 15.13 -1.21 14.12
N ALA A 151 13.87 -1.65 14.15
CA ALA A 151 13.55 -3.09 14.25
C ALA A 151 13.94 -3.87 12.99
N GLY A 152 13.94 -3.20 11.84
CA GLY A 152 14.35 -3.68 10.53
C GLY A 152 14.74 -2.52 9.63
N GLU A 153 15.50 -2.82 8.57
CA GLU A 153 15.82 -1.90 7.49
C GLU A 153 16.11 -2.66 6.19
N PHE A 154 15.42 -2.30 5.12
CA PHE A 154 15.74 -2.69 3.76
C PHE A 154 16.66 -1.67 3.07
N ASP A 155 17.80 -2.15 2.54
CA ASP A 155 18.68 -1.36 1.67
C ASP A 155 18.47 -1.74 0.20
N PRO A 156 17.88 -0.86 -0.64
CA PRO A 156 17.65 -1.15 -2.05
C PRO A 156 18.94 -1.24 -2.89
N SER A 157 20.05 -0.68 -2.43
CA SER A 157 21.33 -0.67 -3.15
C SER A 157 22.01 -2.04 -3.09
N ASP A 158 22.10 -2.59 -1.89
CA ASP A 158 22.68 -3.89 -1.64
C ASP A 158 21.66 -5.03 -1.86
N VAL A 159 20.36 -4.71 -1.85
CA VAL A 159 19.26 -5.67 -1.87
C VAL A 159 19.36 -6.56 -0.64
N SER A 160 19.35 -5.93 0.53
CA SER A 160 19.53 -6.60 1.82
C SER A 160 18.51 -6.12 2.84
N ILE A 161 18.12 -7.02 3.73
CA ILE A 161 17.29 -6.73 4.90
C ILE A 161 18.13 -7.00 6.14
N LEU A 162 18.27 -5.99 6.99
CA LEU A 162 18.91 -6.09 8.30
C LEU A 162 17.84 -6.02 9.38
N LEU A 163 17.76 -7.04 10.22
CA LEU A 163 16.80 -7.15 11.32
C LEU A 163 17.49 -6.98 12.67
N ASP A 164 16.82 -6.37 13.63
CA ASP A 164 17.29 -6.38 15.01
C ASP A 164 17.09 -7.77 15.63
N ARG A 165 18.19 -8.39 16.03
CA ARG A 165 18.21 -9.72 16.65
C ARG A 165 17.38 -9.77 17.92
N LYS A 166 17.33 -8.71 18.73
CA LYS A 166 16.50 -8.74 19.95
C LYS A 166 15.02 -8.80 19.60
N THR A 167 14.60 -8.08 18.58
CA THR A 167 13.23 -8.15 18.05
C THR A 167 12.93 -9.57 17.56
N MET A 168 13.80 -10.15 16.73
CA MET A 168 13.62 -11.50 16.20
C MET A 168 13.60 -12.59 17.29
N ASP A 169 14.47 -12.50 18.30
CA ASP A 169 14.62 -13.52 19.34
C ASP A 169 13.60 -13.41 20.49
N ARG A 170 13.05 -12.23 20.74
CA ARG A 170 12.32 -11.93 21.99
C ARG A 170 10.95 -11.31 21.80
N ASP A 171 10.68 -10.75 20.63
CA ASP A 171 9.41 -10.09 20.33
C ASP A 171 8.66 -10.90 19.27
N HIS A 172 8.11 -12.04 19.69
CA HIS A 172 7.32 -12.93 18.83
C HIS A 172 6.09 -12.21 18.23
N TYR A 173 5.72 -11.07 18.81
CA TYR A 173 4.63 -10.23 18.36
C TYR A 173 5.06 -9.29 17.22
N ARG A 174 6.23 -8.64 17.30
CA ARG A 174 6.74 -7.76 16.25
C ARG A 174 7.53 -8.46 15.15
N ALA A 175 8.22 -9.55 15.46
CA ALA A 175 9.17 -10.17 14.53
C ALA A 175 8.59 -10.51 13.15
N PRO A 176 7.42 -11.20 13.04
CA PRO A 176 6.83 -11.47 11.73
C PRO A 176 6.44 -10.18 11.00
N SER A 177 5.81 -9.24 11.70
CA SER A 177 5.36 -7.97 11.12
C SER A 177 6.53 -7.14 10.59
N THR A 178 7.65 -7.09 11.33
CA THR A 178 8.85 -6.38 10.91
C THR A 178 9.48 -7.04 9.68
N LEU A 179 9.65 -8.37 9.68
CA LEU A 179 10.20 -9.05 8.50
C LEU A 179 9.32 -8.85 7.26
N PHE A 180 8.00 -9.01 7.38
CA PHE A 180 7.09 -8.79 6.25
C PHE A 180 7.05 -7.33 5.80
N HIS A 181 7.17 -6.36 6.72
CA HIS A 181 7.30 -4.95 6.39
C HIS A 181 8.53 -4.70 5.51
N GLU A 182 9.70 -5.20 5.90
CA GLU A 182 10.92 -5.06 5.09
C GLU A 182 10.85 -5.83 3.76
N LEU A 183 10.16 -6.97 3.73
CA LEU A 183 9.89 -7.68 2.47
C LEU A 183 8.92 -6.93 1.55
N MET A 184 8.01 -6.12 2.10
CA MET A 184 7.18 -5.23 1.27
C MET A 184 8.02 -4.11 0.66
N HIS A 185 8.98 -3.52 1.39
CA HIS A 185 9.97 -2.62 0.78
C HIS A 185 10.78 -3.31 -0.32
N PHE A 186 11.19 -4.56 -0.12
CA PHE A 186 11.83 -5.32 -1.20
C PHE A 186 10.93 -5.40 -2.45
N LEU A 187 9.64 -5.68 -2.30
CA LEU A 187 8.70 -5.76 -3.42
C LEU A 187 8.43 -4.40 -4.08
N ASP A 188 8.23 -3.32 -3.30
CA ASP A 188 8.07 -1.95 -3.78
C ASP A 188 9.20 -1.57 -4.75
N TYR A 189 10.45 -1.75 -4.32
CA TYR A 189 11.63 -1.42 -5.12
C TYR A 189 11.93 -2.40 -6.27
N THR A 190 11.15 -3.47 -6.44
CA THR A 190 11.51 -4.59 -7.30
C THR A 190 10.43 -4.95 -8.34
N LEU A 191 9.16 -4.84 -7.99
CA LEU A 191 8.07 -5.39 -8.81
C LEU A 191 7.95 -4.69 -10.16
N ALA A 192 7.79 -3.37 -10.21
CA ALA A 192 7.57 -2.63 -11.46
C ALA A 192 8.84 -2.04 -12.09
N GLY A 193 10.01 -2.43 -11.59
CA GLY A 193 11.30 -2.01 -12.09
C GLY A 193 11.99 -0.92 -11.27
N GLU A 194 12.93 -0.19 -11.88
CA GLU A 194 13.70 0.83 -11.17
C GLU A 194 12.87 2.10 -10.94
N MET A 195 12.76 2.53 -9.67
CA MET A 195 12.22 3.83 -9.34
C MET A 195 13.15 4.94 -9.81
N LEU A 196 12.59 5.89 -10.57
CA LEU A 196 13.29 7.05 -11.11
C LEU A 196 12.54 8.32 -10.77
N PRO A 197 13.23 9.46 -10.57
CA PRO A 197 12.55 10.74 -10.45
C PRO A 197 11.69 11.01 -11.69
N ILE A 198 10.42 11.31 -11.48
CA ILE A 198 9.48 11.64 -12.56
C ILE A 198 9.17 13.13 -12.55
N TYR A 199 9.05 13.70 -13.75
CA TYR A 199 8.61 15.07 -13.95
C TYR A 199 7.29 15.08 -14.72
N LEU A 200 6.42 16.04 -14.43
CA LEU A 200 5.20 16.29 -15.19
C LEU A 200 5.34 17.58 -16.01
N LEU A 201 5.01 17.49 -17.30
CA LEU A 201 4.92 18.66 -18.19
C LEU A 201 3.72 18.49 -19.12
N ASP A 202 2.75 19.41 -19.01
CA ASP A 202 1.54 19.43 -19.85
C ASP A 202 0.83 18.05 -19.91
N GLY A 203 0.70 17.40 -18.76
CA GLY A 203 0.07 16.08 -18.62
C GLY A 203 0.91 14.89 -19.10
N ARG A 204 2.20 15.11 -19.38
CA ARG A 204 3.15 14.04 -19.76
C ARG A 204 4.12 13.75 -18.63
N ARG A 205 4.31 12.46 -18.35
CA ARG A 205 5.40 11.93 -17.50
C ARG A 205 6.71 11.95 -18.27
N LEU A 206 7.77 12.43 -17.64
CA LEU A 206 9.11 12.56 -18.20
C LEU A 206 10.12 11.94 -17.22
N THR A 207 11.01 11.11 -17.74
CA THR A 207 12.18 10.62 -17.01
C THR A 207 13.32 11.65 -17.04
N PRO A 208 14.39 11.50 -16.24
CA PRO A 208 15.54 12.40 -16.31
C PRO A 208 16.15 12.45 -17.72
N ALA A 209 16.13 11.34 -18.47
CA ALA A 209 16.61 11.30 -19.85
C ALA A 209 15.75 12.17 -20.79
N ASP A 210 14.43 12.16 -20.62
CA ASP A 210 13.51 12.97 -21.43
C ASP A 210 13.70 14.48 -21.20
N THR A 211 14.14 14.87 -19.99
CA THR A 211 14.39 16.28 -19.68
C THR A 211 15.58 16.88 -20.41
N ALA A 212 16.52 16.06 -20.90
CA ALA A 212 17.76 16.52 -21.52
C ALA A 212 17.55 17.29 -22.83
N ASP A 213 16.44 17.03 -23.53
CA ASP A 213 16.09 17.62 -24.81
C ASP A 213 15.02 18.73 -24.70
N LEU A 214 14.60 19.10 -23.49
CA LEU A 214 13.61 20.15 -23.28
C LEU A 214 14.16 21.53 -23.67
N SER A 215 13.28 22.38 -24.17
CA SER A 215 13.58 23.81 -24.33
C SER A 215 13.80 24.44 -22.94
N PRO A 216 14.56 25.55 -22.82
CA PRO A 216 14.70 26.24 -21.54
C PRO A 216 13.36 26.66 -20.92
N GLU A 217 12.36 27.01 -21.74
CA GLU A 217 11.03 27.37 -21.26
C GLU A 217 10.29 26.15 -20.67
N ASP A 218 10.31 25.02 -21.37
CA ASP A 218 9.67 23.79 -20.90
C ASP A 218 10.39 23.20 -19.68
N PHE A 219 11.71 23.35 -19.62
CA PHE A 219 12.50 22.91 -18.48
C PHE A 219 12.12 23.64 -17.19
N GLU A 220 11.79 24.93 -17.26
CA GLU A 220 11.33 25.71 -16.09
C GLU A 220 9.87 25.44 -15.74
N ARG A 221 9.06 24.97 -16.70
CA ARG A 221 7.62 24.68 -16.50
C ARG A 221 7.33 23.29 -15.95
N LYS A 222 8.26 22.34 -16.09
CA LYS A 222 8.05 20.98 -15.59
C LYS A 222 7.91 20.99 -14.07
N LEU A 223 6.97 20.22 -13.57
CA LEU A 223 6.86 19.92 -12.14
C LEU A 223 7.81 18.76 -11.83
N CYS A 224 8.67 18.92 -10.83
CA CYS A 224 9.35 17.78 -10.21
C CYS A 224 8.34 17.12 -9.28
N CYS A 225 8.06 15.83 -9.50
CA CYS A 225 7.24 15.11 -8.54
C CYS A 225 8.08 14.93 -7.26
N GLU A 226 7.48 15.29 -6.13
CA GLU A 226 8.04 15.12 -4.81
C GLU A 226 8.06 13.63 -4.44
N GLU A 227 9.09 13.23 -3.69
CA GLU A 227 9.19 11.90 -3.12
C GLU A 227 7.94 11.59 -2.28
N THR A 228 7.37 10.41 -2.46
CA THR A 228 6.21 9.94 -1.70
C THR A 228 6.60 8.94 -0.61
N ASN A 229 7.54 9.28 0.27
CA ASN A 229 7.97 8.39 1.37
C ASN A 229 6.78 7.95 2.26
N PHE A 230 5.74 8.77 2.36
CA PHE A 230 4.51 8.37 3.05
C PHE A 230 3.81 7.15 2.41
N VAL A 231 3.96 6.96 1.09
CA VAL A 231 3.51 5.80 0.32
C VAL A 231 4.47 4.63 0.55
N THR A 232 5.79 4.84 0.53
CA THR A 232 6.77 3.77 0.79
C THR A 232 6.58 3.15 2.19
N GLU A 233 6.64 3.95 3.25
CA GLU A 233 6.51 3.46 4.63
C GLU A 233 5.09 3.05 4.98
N GLY A 234 4.10 3.87 4.61
CA GLY A 234 2.70 3.58 4.86
C GLY A 234 2.19 2.40 4.03
N GLY A 235 2.69 2.23 2.82
CA GLY A 235 2.35 1.13 1.92
C GLY A 235 2.94 -0.19 2.40
N ALA A 236 4.22 -0.21 2.80
CA ALA A 236 4.84 -1.41 3.38
C ALA A 236 4.04 -1.93 4.58
N GLU A 237 3.62 -1.01 5.45
CA GLU A 237 2.80 -1.34 6.60
C GLU A 237 1.37 -1.77 6.22
N LEU A 238 0.72 -1.07 5.28
CA LEU A 238 -0.63 -1.39 4.82
C LEU A 238 -0.69 -2.75 4.12
N TYR A 239 0.27 -3.06 3.25
CA TYR A 239 0.31 -4.36 2.56
C TYR A 239 0.71 -5.50 3.52
N THR A 240 1.56 -5.22 4.51
CA THR A 240 1.80 -6.17 5.60
C THR A 240 0.52 -6.46 6.39
N CYS A 241 -0.27 -5.42 6.68
CA CYS A 241 -1.59 -5.52 7.29
C CYS A 241 -2.55 -6.39 6.47
N LYS A 242 -2.69 -6.10 5.17
CA LYS A 242 -3.63 -6.80 4.29
C LYS A 242 -3.36 -8.29 4.16
N TYR A 243 -2.08 -8.67 4.06
CA TYR A 243 -1.69 -10.05 3.76
C TYR A 243 -1.33 -10.89 4.99
N TYR A 244 -0.79 -10.28 6.06
CA TYR A 244 -0.16 -11.06 7.14
C TYR A 244 -0.64 -10.69 8.53
N SER A 245 -0.56 -9.42 8.92
CA SER A 245 -0.79 -9.04 10.32
C SER A 245 -2.26 -8.77 10.62
N GLY A 246 -3.09 -8.39 9.65
CA GLY A 246 -4.49 -8.03 9.87
C GLY A 246 -4.71 -6.75 10.67
N THR A 247 -3.64 -6.01 10.95
CA THR A 247 -3.68 -4.69 11.58
C THR A 247 -2.42 -3.90 11.25
N VAL A 248 -2.55 -2.59 11.31
CA VAL A 248 -1.45 -1.63 11.15
C VAL A 248 -0.73 -1.47 12.49
N GLY A 249 0.59 -1.63 12.52
CA GLY A 249 1.45 -1.53 13.70
C GLY A 249 2.27 -0.24 13.83
N SER A 250 2.57 0.41 12.70
CA SER A 250 3.24 1.72 12.62
C SER A 250 2.55 2.62 11.59
N TYR A 251 3.02 3.87 11.40
CA TYR A 251 2.56 4.74 10.31
C TYR A 251 1.03 4.87 10.17
N HIS A 252 0.29 4.91 11.29
CA HIS A 252 -1.17 4.79 11.31
C HIS A 252 -1.87 5.86 10.46
N LYS A 253 -1.41 7.11 10.55
CA LYS A 253 -1.94 8.22 9.76
C LYS A 253 -1.78 7.95 8.26
N ASN A 254 -0.62 7.47 7.85
CA ASN A 254 -0.33 7.13 6.46
C ASN A 254 -1.20 5.98 5.97
N CYS A 255 -1.34 4.92 6.76
CA CYS A 255 -2.17 3.77 6.38
C CYS A 255 -3.65 4.17 6.28
N ALA A 256 -4.13 5.03 7.19
CA ALA A 256 -5.47 5.60 7.09
C ALA A 256 -5.61 6.48 5.84
N PHE A 257 -4.60 7.29 5.50
CA PHE A 257 -4.59 8.12 4.30
C PHE A 257 -4.64 7.29 3.02
N LEU A 258 -3.79 6.25 2.91
CA LEU A 258 -3.78 5.31 1.79
C LEU A 258 -5.10 4.53 1.69
N THR A 259 -5.69 4.13 2.82
CA THR A 259 -7.03 3.51 2.86
C THR A 259 -8.10 4.48 2.36
N GLY A 260 -7.96 5.79 2.64
CA GLY A 260 -8.80 6.85 2.07
C GLY A 260 -8.66 6.95 0.55
N LEU A 261 -7.43 6.89 0.03
CA LEU A 261 -7.20 6.84 -1.42
C LEU A 261 -7.83 5.59 -2.04
N GLU A 262 -7.73 4.43 -1.39
CA GLU A 262 -8.35 3.19 -1.85
C GLU A 262 -9.87 3.27 -1.85
N TYR A 263 -10.47 3.87 -0.81
CA TYR A 263 -11.91 4.11 -0.75
C TYR A 263 -12.40 4.97 -1.93
N LEU A 264 -11.62 5.99 -2.31
CA LEU A 264 -12.00 6.96 -3.34
C LEU A 264 -11.68 6.50 -4.77
N TYR A 265 -10.57 5.80 -4.97
CA TYR A 265 -10.02 5.47 -6.28
C TYR A 265 -9.90 3.97 -6.56
N GLY A 266 -10.22 3.13 -5.58
CA GLY A 266 -10.16 1.67 -5.67
C GLY A 266 -8.76 1.11 -5.41
N GLU A 267 -8.73 -0.20 -5.15
CA GLU A 267 -7.52 -0.98 -4.86
C GLU A 267 -6.45 -0.84 -5.94
N ASP A 268 -6.82 -0.88 -7.22
CA ASP A 268 -5.87 -0.77 -8.33
C ASP A 268 -5.04 0.54 -8.29
N THR A 269 -5.66 1.65 -7.86
CA THR A 269 -4.96 2.93 -7.78
C THR A 269 -3.92 2.90 -6.67
N VAL A 270 -4.28 2.42 -5.48
CA VAL A 270 -3.34 2.36 -4.34
C VAL A 270 -2.26 1.31 -4.56
N ARG A 271 -2.60 0.20 -5.21
CA ARG A 271 -1.68 -0.82 -5.67
C ARG A 271 -0.62 -0.27 -6.62
N ARG A 272 -1.03 0.55 -7.60
CA ARG A 272 -0.10 1.21 -8.52
C ARG A 272 0.67 2.36 -7.89
N LEU A 273 0.09 3.04 -6.90
CA LEU A 273 0.83 4.01 -6.09
C LEU A 273 1.95 3.32 -5.34
N TYR A 274 1.71 2.15 -4.73
CA TYR A 274 2.74 1.49 -3.94
C TYR A 274 3.74 0.69 -4.78
N PHE A 275 3.29 -0.20 -5.66
CA PHE A 275 4.19 -1.10 -6.39
C PHE A 275 4.66 -0.56 -7.76
N GLY A 276 4.16 0.61 -8.18
CA GLY A 276 4.47 1.19 -9.48
C GLY A 276 5.77 2.00 -9.46
N TRP A 277 6.56 1.90 -10.53
CA TRP A 277 7.79 2.69 -10.73
C TRP A 277 7.55 4.21 -10.83
N ASP A 278 6.29 4.62 -11.02
CA ASP A 278 5.85 6.00 -11.22
C ASP A 278 4.93 6.54 -10.12
N SER A 279 5.06 6.00 -8.90
CA SER A 279 4.33 6.40 -7.69
C SER A 279 4.19 7.92 -7.56
N ASP A 280 5.32 8.66 -7.56
CA ASP A 280 5.32 10.11 -7.32
C ASP A 280 4.50 10.88 -8.37
N ALA A 281 4.52 10.41 -9.62
CA ALA A 281 3.78 11.02 -10.72
C ALA A 281 2.29 10.70 -10.64
N LEU A 282 1.92 9.47 -10.32
CA LEU A 282 0.53 9.11 -10.05
C LEU A 282 0.01 9.93 -8.86
N PHE A 283 0.84 10.06 -7.82
CA PHE A 283 0.83 11.03 -6.72
C PHE A 283 0.24 12.38 -7.13
N ALA A 284 1.08 13.07 -7.89
CA ALA A 284 0.84 14.41 -8.39
C ALA A 284 -0.41 14.49 -9.28
N GLU A 285 -0.61 13.53 -10.19
CA GLU A 285 -1.77 13.53 -11.09
C GLU A 285 -3.09 13.47 -10.33
N LEU A 286 -3.21 12.65 -9.28
CA LEU A 286 -4.43 12.57 -8.46
C LEU A 286 -4.81 13.93 -7.87
N LEU A 287 -3.83 14.67 -7.35
CA LEU A 287 -4.02 15.98 -6.74
C LEU A 287 -4.26 17.07 -7.79
N LEU A 288 -3.45 17.12 -8.84
CA LEU A 288 -3.59 18.12 -9.91
C LEU A 288 -4.93 17.99 -10.63
N ASP A 289 -5.40 16.77 -10.88
CA ASP A 289 -6.72 16.50 -11.47
C ASP A 289 -7.86 16.98 -10.56
N ALA A 290 -7.69 16.85 -9.24
CA ALA A 290 -8.62 17.39 -8.24
C ALA A 290 -8.49 18.92 -8.05
N GLY A 291 -7.69 19.58 -8.89
CA GLY A 291 -7.56 21.03 -8.94
C GLY A 291 -6.62 21.61 -7.90
N PHE A 292 -5.71 20.81 -7.32
CA PHE A 292 -4.63 21.33 -6.49
C PHE A 292 -3.66 22.12 -7.37
N SER A 293 -3.13 23.24 -6.85
CA SER A 293 -2.00 23.91 -7.51
C SER A 293 -0.71 23.11 -7.31
N ALA A 294 0.33 23.40 -8.11
CA ALA A 294 1.64 22.80 -7.92
C ALA A 294 2.19 23.08 -6.51
N GLU A 295 1.98 24.28 -5.98
CA GLU A 295 2.39 24.65 -4.62
C GLU A 295 1.59 23.88 -3.55
N GLU A 296 0.29 23.68 -3.75
CA GLU A 296 -0.53 22.87 -2.82
C GLU A 296 -0.12 21.40 -2.85
N TYR A 297 0.21 20.86 -4.04
CA TYR A 297 0.74 19.51 -4.20
C TYR A 297 2.05 19.31 -3.42
N VAL A 298 3.01 20.24 -3.57
CA VAL A 298 4.28 20.18 -2.84
C VAL A 298 4.02 20.23 -1.33
N SER A 299 3.21 21.17 -0.87
CA SER A 299 2.86 21.30 0.55
C SER A 299 2.14 20.06 1.12
N ALA A 300 1.31 19.40 0.31
CA ALA A 300 0.68 18.13 0.67
C ALA A 300 1.71 17.01 0.84
N CYS A 301 2.67 16.88 -0.09
CA CYS A 301 3.74 15.88 0.01
C CYS A 301 4.63 16.11 1.23
N GLU A 302 5.07 17.35 1.46
CA GLU A 302 5.87 17.72 2.64
C GLU A 302 5.13 17.38 3.94
N THR A 303 3.84 17.69 4.02
CA THR A 303 3.02 17.39 5.20
C THR A 303 2.91 15.89 5.46
N LEU A 304 2.61 15.10 4.43
CA LEU A 304 2.45 13.63 4.56
C LEU A 304 3.79 12.94 4.87
N ASN A 305 4.89 13.37 4.24
CA ASN A 305 6.22 12.84 4.53
C ASN A 305 6.69 13.20 5.95
N TRP A 306 6.43 14.43 6.40
CA TRP A 306 6.72 14.84 7.77
C TRP A 306 5.99 13.97 8.80
N PHE A 307 4.72 13.64 8.56
CA PHE A 307 3.99 12.70 9.44
C PHE A 307 4.57 11.29 9.44
N SER A 308 5.22 10.88 8.34
CA SER A 308 5.87 9.57 8.22
C SER A 308 7.16 9.51 9.03
N ARG A 309 8.01 10.52 8.86
CA ARG A 309 9.37 10.55 9.41
C ARG A 309 9.72 11.98 9.86
N PRO A 310 9.18 12.47 10.99
CA PRO A 310 9.44 13.84 11.48
C PRO A 310 10.89 14.05 11.94
N SER A 311 11.69 12.98 12.05
CA SER A 311 13.13 13.03 12.31
C SER A 311 13.98 13.25 11.05
N VAL A 312 13.40 13.02 9.86
CA VAL A 312 14.08 13.10 8.56
C VAL A 312 13.64 14.34 7.79
N TYR A 313 12.36 14.67 7.83
CA TYR A 313 11.78 15.80 7.12
C TYR A 313 11.62 17.00 8.06
N ASP A 314 11.92 18.19 7.54
CA ASP A 314 11.65 19.44 8.25
C ASP A 314 10.14 19.65 8.42
N GLU A 315 9.75 20.30 9.51
CA GLU A 315 8.36 20.71 9.68
C GLU A 315 7.98 21.71 8.57
N PRO A 316 6.93 21.43 7.77
CA PRO A 316 6.61 22.26 6.62
C PRO A 316 6.21 23.68 7.04
N GLU A 317 6.65 24.68 6.27
CA GLU A 317 6.28 26.09 6.51
C GLU A 317 4.78 26.32 6.33
N THR A 318 4.16 25.56 5.44
CA THR A 318 2.71 25.55 5.18
C THR A 318 2.17 24.12 5.31
N PHE A 319 1.23 23.93 6.23
CA PHE A 319 0.54 22.66 6.42
C PHE A 319 -0.71 22.59 5.56
N PHE A 320 -0.86 21.47 4.85
CA PHE A 320 -2.12 21.06 4.25
C PHE A 320 -2.69 19.90 5.08
N ALA A 321 -3.80 20.12 5.80
CA ALA A 321 -4.36 19.08 6.67
C ALA A 321 -4.66 17.81 5.86
N PRO A 322 -4.21 16.60 6.28
CA PRO A 322 -4.49 15.35 5.55
C PRO A 322 -5.98 15.11 5.30
N GLU A 323 -6.83 15.55 6.24
CA GLU A 323 -8.28 15.51 6.12
C GLU A 323 -8.74 16.33 4.91
N ASP A 324 -8.25 17.56 4.76
CA ASP A 324 -8.64 18.45 3.67
C ASP A 324 -8.17 17.92 2.31
N ILE A 325 -7.02 17.25 2.27
CA ILE A 325 -6.55 16.58 1.05
C ILE A 325 -7.57 15.52 0.64
N LEU A 326 -7.93 14.60 1.55
CA LEU A 326 -8.89 13.54 1.26
C LEU A 326 -10.30 14.06 0.99
N ILE A 327 -10.75 15.10 1.69
CA ILE A 327 -12.06 15.73 1.48
C ILE A 327 -12.14 16.33 0.07
N ARG A 328 -11.12 17.07 -0.36
CA ARG A 328 -11.08 17.62 -1.73
C ARG A 328 -11.06 16.53 -2.79
N LEU A 329 -10.29 15.45 -2.57
CA LEU A 329 -10.29 14.29 -3.46
C LEU A 329 -11.66 13.60 -3.50
N TYR A 330 -12.34 13.49 -2.35
CA TYR A 330 -13.71 12.98 -2.26
C TYR A 330 -14.67 13.84 -3.07
N GLU A 331 -14.65 15.16 -2.87
CA GLU A 331 -15.52 16.09 -3.58
C GLU A 331 -15.31 16.02 -5.09
N TYR A 332 -14.06 15.91 -5.53
CA TYR A 332 -13.74 15.72 -6.94
C TYR A 332 -14.27 14.40 -7.51
N LYS A 333 -14.09 13.28 -6.80
CA LYS A 333 -14.46 11.95 -7.30
C LYS A 333 -15.92 11.59 -7.16
N LEU A 334 -16.54 11.97 -6.06
CA LEU A 334 -17.89 11.54 -5.68
C LEU A 334 -18.92 12.69 -5.70
N GLY A 335 -18.46 13.94 -5.88
CA GLY A 335 -19.35 15.10 -6.06
C GLY A 335 -19.89 15.72 -4.76
N GLY A 336 -19.24 15.45 -3.62
CA GLY A 336 -19.61 15.97 -2.28
C GLY A 336 -20.45 14.99 -1.46
N GLY A 337 -20.99 15.44 -0.32
CA GLY A 337 -21.78 14.58 0.60
C GLY A 337 -20.94 13.72 1.55
N TRP A 338 -19.65 14.05 1.68
CA TRP A 338 -18.72 13.32 2.55
C TRP A 338 -19.10 13.39 4.04
N MET A 339 -19.80 14.45 4.46
CA MET A 339 -20.27 14.65 5.85
C MET A 339 -21.36 13.66 6.26
N GLU A 340 -21.97 12.95 5.31
CA GLU A 340 -22.96 11.91 5.55
C GLU A 340 -22.40 10.49 5.31
N ASP A 341 -21.17 10.39 4.80
CA ASP A 341 -20.52 9.12 4.48
C ASP A 341 -19.81 8.55 5.70
N ALA A 342 -20.47 7.62 6.39
CA ALA A 342 -19.96 7.07 7.64
C ALA A 342 -18.64 6.30 7.49
N ARG A 343 -18.41 5.67 6.33
CA ARG A 343 -17.15 4.96 6.03
C ARG A 343 -16.01 5.95 5.90
N PHE A 344 -16.22 6.97 5.07
CA PHE A 344 -15.21 8.01 4.86
C PHE A 344 -14.92 8.81 6.14
N ILE A 345 -15.95 9.16 6.92
CA ILE A 345 -15.77 9.80 8.23
C ILE A 345 -14.93 8.94 9.16
N TYR A 346 -15.12 7.62 9.18
CA TYR A 346 -14.27 6.75 10.00
C TYR A 346 -12.81 6.78 9.56
N ILE A 347 -12.54 6.82 8.24
CA ILE A 347 -11.18 6.98 7.73
C ILE A 347 -10.57 8.30 8.22
N LEU A 348 -11.32 9.40 8.15
CA LEU A 348 -10.86 10.70 8.68
C LEU A 348 -10.59 10.65 10.20
N LYS A 349 -11.36 9.87 10.98
CA LYS A 349 -11.10 9.66 12.43
C LYS A 349 -9.74 9.04 12.72
N CYS A 350 -9.14 8.34 11.76
CA CYS A 350 -7.87 7.64 11.94
C CYS A 350 -6.67 8.46 11.43
N LEU A 351 -6.89 9.57 10.72
CA LEU A 351 -5.84 10.52 10.35
C LEU A 351 -5.37 11.32 11.55
N ASP A 352 -6.29 11.66 12.44
CA ASP A 352 -5.99 12.31 13.70
C ASP A 352 -6.35 11.42 14.88
N GLY A 353 -5.31 10.84 15.47
CA GLY A 353 -5.39 10.08 16.70
C GLY A 353 -6.02 10.87 17.85
N ILE A 354 -6.20 10.19 18.98
CA ILE A 354 -6.90 10.74 20.13
C ILE A 354 -6.12 11.92 20.71
N GLU A 355 -6.79 13.05 20.92
CA GLU A 355 -6.20 14.29 21.47
C GLU A 355 -5.11 14.96 20.61
N LEU A 356 -4.93 14.56 19.35
CA LEU A 356 -4.08 15.30 18.42
C LEU A 356 -4.84 16.51 17.86
N PRO A 357 -4.31 17.74 17.98
CA PRO A 357 -5.00 18.95 17.54
C PRO A 357 -4.73 19.29 16.06
N ASP A 358 -4.14 18.40 15.27
CA ASP A 358 -3.72 18.71 13.90
C ASP A 358 -4.92 19.09 13.02
N TYR A 359 -6.08 18.46 13.21
CA TYR A 359 -7.35 18.79 12.54
C TYR A 359 -7.81 20.22 12.78
N LEU A 360 -7.32 20.91 13.83
CA LEU A 360 -7.66 22.32 14.04
C LEU A 360 -7.14 23.22 12.90
N ARG A 361 -6.21 22.72 12.09
CA ARG A 361 -5.68 23.38 10.90
C ARG A 361 -6.60 23.18 9.68
N SER A 362 -7.50 22.20 9.71
CA SER A 362 -8.43 21.93 8.63
C SER A 362 -9.43 23.06 8.44
N GLU A 363 -9.79 23.35 7.19
CA GLU A 363 -10.89 24.28 6.89
C GLU A 363 -12.26 23.76 7.38
N HIS A 364 -12.35 22.47 7.65
CA HIS A 364 -13.50 21.77 8.19
C HIS A 364 -13.40 21.48 9.70
N ALA A 365 -12.47 22.11 10.42
CA ALA A 365 -12.23 21.87 11.84
C ALA A 365 -13.50 21.90 12.72
N GLU A 366 -14.45 22.80 12.42
CA GLU A 366 -15.73 22.88 13.15
C GLU A 366 -16.50 21.56 13.05
N PHE A 367 -16.67 21.02 11.84
CA PHE A 367 -17.35 19.73 11.64
C PHE A 367 -16.52 18.58 12.21
N LEU A 368 -15.23 18.54 11.90
CA LEU A 368 -14.32 17.47 12.35
C LEU A 368 -14.31 17.35 13.88
N SER A 369 -14.36 18.46 14.62
CA SER A 369 -14.44 18.45 16.09
C SER A 369 -15.65 17.67 16.65
N THR A 370 -16.71 17.52 15.84
CA THR A 370 -17.93 16.81 16.22
C THR A 370 -17.83 15.30 16.00
N VAL A 371 -17.07 14.87 14.99
CA VAL A 371 -16.98 13.45 14.57
C VAL A 371 -15.71 12.76 15.03
N LEU A 372 -14.58 13.47 15.19
CA LEU A 372 -13.31 12.91 15.61
C LEU A 372 -13.30 12.50 17.10
N PHE A 373 -12.36 11.61 17.45
CA PHE A 373 -12.08 11.20 18.83
C PHE A 373 -11.27 12.28 19.58
N THR A 374 -11.88 13.46 19.74
CA THR A 374 -11.23 14.63 20.35
C THR A 374 -10.99 14.51 21.86
N SER A 375 -11.31 13.38 22.50
CA SER A 375 -11.02 13.10 23.91
C SER A 375 -11.07 11.59 24.20
N TRP A 376 -10.31 11.16 25.21
CA TRP A 376 -10.37 9.77 25.71
C TRP A 376 -11.79 9.34 26.07
N LEU A 377 -12.60 10.21 26.69
CA LEU A 377 -13.99 9.87 27.02
C LEU A 377 -14.88 9.54 25.79
N LYS A 378 -14.62 10.17 24.65
CA LYS A 378 -15.32 9.81 23.39
C LYS A 378 -14.81 8.45 22.90
N TYR A 379 -13.51 8.23 22.95
CA TYR A 379 -12.90 6.99 22.53
C TYR A 379 -13.29 5.81 23.42
N ASP A 380 -13.22 5.93 24.74
CA ASP A 380 -13.54 4.86 25.70
C ASP A 380 -14.95 4.30 25.49
N ARG A 381 -15.92 5.19 25.20
CA ARG A 381 -17.29 4.76 24.88
C ARG A 381 -17.37 3.97 23.56
N PHE A 382 -16.61 4.39 22.56
CA PHE A 382 -16.50 3.65 21.31
C PHE A 382 -15.79 2.31 21.51
N GLU A 383 -14.71 2.29 22.29
CA GLU A 383 -13.96 1.08 22.61
C GLU A 383 -14.82 0.06 23.39
N GLU A 384 -15.62 0.52 24.35
CA GLU A 384 -16.59 -0.35 25.07
C GLU A 384 -17.59 -1.01 24.12
N GLU A 385 -18.14 -0.27 23.16
CA GLU A 385 -19.07 -0.81 22.15
C GLU A 385 -18.37 -1.76 21.18
N LEU A 386 -17.13 -1.44 20.80
CA LEU A 386 -16.32 -2.25 19.91
C LEU A 386 -15.93 -3.59 20.55
N LEU A 387 -15.45 -3.57 21.79
CA LEU A 387 -15.02 -4.75 22.53
C LEU A 387 -16.19 -5.63 23.01
N ALA A 388 -17.45 -5.19 22.85
CA ALA A 388 -18.62 -5.99 23.21
C ALA A 388 -18.75 -7.30 22.40
N CYS A 389 -18.10 -7.39 21.25
CA CYS A 389 -18.04 -8.60 20.42
C CYS A 389 -16.68 -9.33 20.48
N ALA A 390 -15.69 -8.76 21.17
CA ALA A 390 -14.37 -9.35 21.35
C ALA A 390 -14.37 -10.37 22.50
N PRO A 391 -13.34 -11.24 22.59
CA PRO A 391 -13.19 -12.13 23.74
C PRO A 391 -13.14 -11.38 25.07
N GLU A 392 -13.65 -12.02 26.14
CA GLU A 392 -13.65 -11.42 27.48
C GLU A 392 -12.23 -11.08 27.93
N GLY A 393 -12.05 -9.86 28.47
CA GLY A 393 -10.73 -9.37 28.89
C GLY A 393 -9.85 -8.80 27.78
N ALA A 394 -10.37 -8.67 26.55
CA ALA A 394 -9.67 -7.99 25.47
C ALA A 394 -9.40 -6.51 25.79
N THR A 395 -8.18 -6.04 25.48
CA THR A 395 -7.78 -4.63 25.55
C THR A 395 -7.04 -4.25 24.27
N LEU A 396 -7.42 -3.14 23.64
CA LEU A 396 -6.74 -2.66 22.44
C LEU A 396 -5.41 -1.99 22.79
N LEU A 397 -4.37 -2.34 22.05
CA LEU A 397 -3.04 -1.75 22.13
C LEU A 397 -2.89 -0.55 21.19
N ILE A 398 -3.58 -0.56 20.04
CA ILE A 398 -3.59 0.54 19.09
C ILE A 398 -4.96 1.23 19.08
N LYS A 399 -4.93 2.55 19.26
CA LYS A 399 -6.12 3.38 19.48
C LYS A 399 -6.04 4.66 18.63
N PRO A 400 -6.99 4.94 17.72
CA PRO A 400 -8.11 4.07 17.33
C PRO A 400 -7.67 2.88 16.42
N PRO A 401 -8.47 1.81 16.31
CA PRO A 401 -8.29 0.77 15.30
C PRO A 401 -8.27 1.36 13.90
N VAL A 402 -7.30 0.92 13.09
CA VAL A 402 -7.03 1.49 11.77
C VAL A 402 -7.86 0.74 10.72
N PRO A 403 -8.55 1.45 9.80
CA PRO A 403 -9.28 0.81 8.71
C PRO A 403 -8.35 0.26 7.65
N PHE A 404 -8.73 -0.84 7.00
CA PHE A 404 -8.02 -1.40 5.84
C PHE A 404 -8.97 -2.24 4.99
N PHE A 405 -8.71 -2.30 3.69
CA PHE A 405 -9.46 -3.16 2.77
C PHE A 405 -8.85 -4.56 2.67
N ARG A 406 -9.72 -5.57 2.60
CA ARG A 406 -9.32 -6.96 2.30
C ARG A 406 -10.43 -7.65 1.53
N GLY A 407 -10.13 -8.13 0.33
CA GLY A 407 -11.14 -8.74 -0.54
C GLY A 407 -12.28 -7.80 -0.92
N GLY A 408 -12.00 -6.51 -1.08
CA GLY A 408 -12.98 -5.47 -1.43
C GLY A 408 -13.86 -4.96 -0.28
N GLU A 409 -13.77 -5.57 0.90
CA GLU A 409 -14.51 -5.14 2.09
C GLU A 409 -13.62 -4.34 3.05
N LEU A 410 -14.20 -3.34 3.72
CA LEU A 410 -13.52 -2.47 4.67
C LEU A 410 -13.65 -3.03 6.09
N TYR A 411 -12.52 -3.36 6.69
CA TYR A 411 -12.41 -3.82 8.08
C TYR A 411 -11.75 -2.75 8.93
N ILE A 412 -11.84 -2.89 10.26
CA ILE A 412 -10.99 -2.16 11.19
C ILE A 412 -10.18 -3.15 12.03
N GLY A 413 -8.89 -2.88 12.21
CA GLY A 413 -7.96 -3.76 12.89
C GLY A 413 -7.24 -3.06 14.03
N SER A 414 -6.96 -3.79 15.09
CA SER A 414 -6.06 -3.34 16.15
C SER A 414 -5.36 -4.52 16.80
N TYR A 415 -4.13 -4.30 17.22
CA TYR A 415 -3.49 -5.22 18.13
C TYR A 415 -4.16 -5.19 19.50
N ALA A 416 -4.17 -6.32 20.18
CA ALA A 416 -4.83 -6.46 21.46
C ALA A 416 -4.09 -7.43 22.38
N THR A 417 -4.36 -7.29 23.67
CA THR A 417 -4.10 -8.34 24.67
C THR A 417 -5.42 -8.93 25.14
N ILE A 418 -5.43 -10.22 25.42
CA ILE A 418 -6.54 -10.92 26.07
C ILE A 418 -6.00 -11.60 27.32
N THR A 419 -6.60 -11.29 28.47
CA THR A 419 -6.29 -12.04 29.70
C THR A 419 -6.98 -13.40 29.65
N ASP A 420 -6.19 -14.47 29.55
CA ASP A 420 -6.67 -15.85 29.65
C ASP A 420 -7.30 -16.07 31.04
N GLY A 421 -8.60 -16.37 31.07
CA GLY A 421 -9.37 -16.55 32.30
C GLY A 421 -8.96 -17.78 33.13
N GLU A 422 -8.30 -18.78 32.54
CA GLU A 422 -7.81 -19.98 33.24
C GLU A 422 -6.41 -19.76 33.81
N THR A 423 -5.51 -19.14 33.05
CA THR A 423 -4.10 -18.97 33.46
C THR A 423 -3.79 -17.61 34.08
N GLY A 424 -4.64 -16.61 33.86
CA GLY A 424 -4.44 -15.22 34.25
C GLY A 424 -3.30 -14.52 33.50
N LYS A 425 -2.83 -15.10 32.40
CA LYS A 425 -1.77 -14.53 31.55
C LYS A 425 -2.37 -13.76 30.39
N ASP A 426 -1.72 -12.67 30.01
CA ASP A 426 -2.10 -11.93 28.81
C ASP A 426 -1.51 -12.62 27.57
N VAL A 427 -2.37 -12.91 26.61
CA VAL A 427 -2.02 -13.38 25.27
C VAL A 427 -2.13 -12.19 24.32
N SER A 428 -1.09 -11.96 23.53
CA SER A 428 -1.10 -10.91 22.51
C SER A 428 -1.71 -11.46 21.21
N GLY A 429 -2.38 -10.59 20.47
CA GLY A 429 -2.97 -10.96 19.20
C GLY A 429 -3.50 -9.76 18.43
N VAL A 430 -4.27 -10.07 17.40
CA VAL A 430 -4.89 -9.10 16.51
C VAL A 430 -6.39 -9.29 16.58
N LEU A 431 -7.12 -8.20 16.75
CA LEU A 431 -8.56 -8.15 16.59
C LEU A 431 -8.89 -7.51 15.25
N ILE A 432 -9.63 -8.23 14.42
CA ILE A 432 -10.18 -7.71 13.17
C ILE A 432 -11.69 -7.64 13.33
N PHE A 433 -12.27 -6.48 13.08
CA PHE A 433 -13.70 -6.26 13.20
C PHE A 433 -14.31 -6.07 11.81
N ASP A 434 -15.34 -6.86 11.54
CA ASP A 434 -16.35 -6.51 10.54
C ASP A 434 -17.26 -5.44 11.17
N PHE A 435 -17.39 -4.29 10.51
CA PHE A 435 -17.93 -3.09 11.14
C PHE A 435 -19.05 -2.46 10.31
N ASP A 436 -20.19 -2.22 10.95
CA ASP A 436 -21.29 -1.45 10.37
C ASP A 436 -21.03 0.03 10.64
N PHE A 437 -20.44 0.69 9.63
CA PHE A 437 -20.08 2.10 9.70
C PHE A 437 -21.30 3.02 9.87
N ASP A 438 -22.43 2.69 9.23
CA ASP A 438 -23.65 3.51 9.31
C ASP A 438 -24.26 3.48 10.72
N GLN A 439 -24.18 2.34 11.39
CA GLN A 439 -24.65 2.17 12.77
C GLN A 439 -23.55 2.38 13.82
N ASN A 440 -22.31 2.62 13.38
CA ASN A 440 -21.11 2.75 14.21
C ASN A 440 -20.99 1.62 15.25
N LYS A 441 -21.10 0.36 14.80
CA LYS A 441 -21.04 -0.82 15.68
C LYS A 441 -20.33 -2.01 15.02
N PRO A 442 -19.67 -2.88 15.79
CA PRO A 442 -19.13 -4.11 15.23
C PRO A 442 -20.26 -5.11 14.89
N LEU A 443 -20.09 -5.82 13.78
CA LEU A 443 -20.92 -6.94 13.36
C LEU A 443 -20.34 -8.27 13.85
N SER A 444 -19.03 -8.43 13.72
CA SER A 444 -18.29 -9.58 14.22
C SER A 444 -16.84 -9.21 14.53
N CYS A 445 -16.15 -10.07 15.27
CA CYS A 445 -14.76 -9.90 15.62
C CYS A 445 -14.03 -11.24 15.49
N GLU A 446 -12.89 -11.21 14.81
CA GLU A 446 -11.93 -12.29 14.72
C GLU A 446 -10.73 -11.96 15.62
N PHE A 447 -10.32 -12.91 16.46
CA PHE A 447 -9.08 -12.82 17.22
C PHE A 447 -8.07 -13.83 16.69
N THR A 448 -6.88 -13.36 16.37
CA THR A 448 -5.75 -14.19 15.95
C THR A 448 -4.61 -14.03 16.94
N ASN A 449 -4.19 -15.12 17.57
CA ASN A 449 -3.08 -15.13 18.53
C ASN A 449 -1.74 -14.92 17.80
N THR A 450 -0.93 -13.96 18.26
CA THR A 450 0.37 -13.70 17.63
C THR A 450 1.38 -14.82 17.84
N GLU A 451 1.27 -15.63 18.90
CA GLU A 451 2.08 -16.84 19.05
C GLU A 451 1.75 -17.88 17.98
N GLU A 452 0.47 -18.05 17.62
CA GLU A 452 0.08 -18.96 16.53
C GLU A 452 0.56 -18.46 15.17
N VAL A 453 0.56 -17.13 14.97
CA VAL A 453 1.11 -16.49 13.77
C VAL A 453 2.63 -16.68 13.73
N PHE A 454 3.31 -16.47 14.85
CA PHE A 454 4.74 -16.70 14.97
C PHE A 454 5.09 -18.17 14.72
N GLU A 455 4.44 -19.12 15.37
CA GLU A 455 4.65 -20.56 15.15
C GLU A 455 4.35 -20.98 13.71
N ARG A 456 3.33 -20.38 13.06
CA ARG A 456 3.04 -20.64 11.64
C ARG A 456 4.20 -20.26 10.73
N TYR A 457 4.94 -19.20 11.05
CA TYR A 457 5.98 -18.68 10.18
C TYR A 457 7.42 -19.02 10.63
N PHE A 458 7.68 -19.11 11.94
CA PHE A 458 8.99 -19.32 12.57
C PHE A 458 9.13 -20.68 13.30
N GLY A 459 8.09 -21.50 13.39
CA GLY A 459 8.01 -22.69 14.26
C GLY A 459 8.40 -24.03 13.67
#